data_AF-A0A2M8DKX7-F1
#
_entry.id   AF-A0A2M8DKX7-F1
#
_cell.length_a   1.000
_cell.length_b   1.000
_cell.length_c   1.000
_cell.angle_alpha   90.00
_cell.angle_beta   90.00
_cell.angle_gamma   90.00
#
_symmetry.space_group_name_H-M   'P 1'
#
loop_
_entity.id
_entity.type
_entity.pdbx_description
1 polymer ?
#
loop_
_entity_poly.entity_id
_entity_poly.type
_entity_poly.pdbx_seq_one_letter_code
_entity_poly.pdbx_strand_id
1 'polypeptide(L)' 'GPDHPDVATSLENLAALYRATQRIAEAEKLEERAARIRAIKR' A
#
# COMPACT_ATOMS: atom_id res chain seq x y z
N GLY A 1 12.00 8.56 -1.43
CA GLY A 1 11.87 8.08 -2.82
C GLY A 1 10.68 7.15 -2.96
N PRO A 2 10.33 6.71 -4.19
CA PRO A 2 9.16 5.86 -4.45
C PRO A 2 9.19 4.49 -3.76
N ASP A 3 10.39 4.00 -3.39
CA ASP A 3 10.60 2.76 -2.63
C ASP A 3 10.95 3.03 -1.15
N HIS A 4 10.62 4.21 -0.64
CA HIS A 4 10.87 4.54 0.76
C HIS A 4 9.82 3.87 1.67
N PRO A 5 10.19 3.38 2.87
CA PRO A 5 9.25 2.78 3.81
C PRO A 5 8.03 3.65 4.13
N ASP A 6 8.19 4.97 4.19
CA ASP A 6 7.07 5.90 4.44
C ASP A 6 6.03 5.88 3.31
N VAL A 7 6.45 5.56 2.09
CA VAL A 7 5.53 5.36 0.96
C VAL A 7 4.71 4.08 1.16
N ALA A 8 5.30 3.02 1.70
CA ALA A 8 4.56 1.79 2.03
C ALA A 8 3.47 2.06 3.09
N THR A 9 3.81 2.80 4.15
CA THR A 9 2.83 3.21 5.17
C THR A 9 1.71 4.06 4.59
N SER A 10 2.03 4.99 3.69
CA SER A 10 1.02 5.83 3.02
C SER A 10 0.09 5.00 2.12
N LEU A 11 0.62 4.01 1.41
CA LEU A 11 -0.16 3.11 0.55
C LEU A 11 -1.10 2.22 1.35
N GLU A 12 -0.67 1.71 2.51
CA GLU A 12 -1.52 0.91 3.41
C GLU A 12 -2.68 1.74 3.99
N ASN A 13 -2.42 2.98 4.38
CA ASN A 13 -3.47 3.89 4.85
C ASN A 13 -4.51 4.16 3.75
N LEU A 14 -4.05 4.34 2.50
CA LEU A 14 -4.95 4.53 1.36
C LEU A 14 -5.74 3.25 1.05
N ALA A 15 -5.11 2.07 1.15
CA ALA A 15 -5.79 0.80 0.98
C ALA A 15 -6.90 0.59 2.02
N ALA A 16 -6.64 0.95 3.28
CA ALA A 16 -7.64 0.89 4.35
C ALA A 16 -8.85 1.79 4.05
N LEU A 17 -8.62 3.01 3.55
CA LEU A 17 -9.69 3.89 3.11
C LEU A 17 -10.49 3.27 1.95
N TYR A 18 -9.79 2.68 0.98
CA TYR A 18 -10.44 2.04 -0.17
C TYR A 18 -11.30 0.85 0.23
N ARG A 19 -10.85 0.03 1.19
CA ARG A 19 -11.67 -1.04 1.78
C ARG A 19 -12.94 -0.49 2.42
N ALA A 20 -12.84 0.61 3.16
CA ALA A 20 -13.99 1.27 3.77
C ALA A 20 -15.00 1.80 2.72
N THR A 21 -14.52 2.20 1.55
CA THR A 21 -15.36 2.66 0.42
C THR A 21 -15.77 1.56 -0.57
N GLN A 22 -15.62 0.27 -0.20
CA GLN A 22 -15.95 -0.89 -1.05
C GLN A 22 -15.11 -0.99 -2.35
N ARG A 23 -13.98 -0.28 -2.43
CA ARG A 23 -13.04 -0.32 -3.56
C ARG A 23 -11.96 -1.37 -3.33
N ILE A 24 -12.38 -2.62 -3.16
CA ILE A 24 -11.48 -3.72 -2.71
C ILE A 24 -10.34 -3.98 -3.69
N ALA A 25 -10.63 -4.05 -5.00
CA ALA A 25 -9.62 -4.32 -6.02
C ALA A 25 -8.53 -3.24 -6.10
N GLU A 26 -8.85 -1.99 -5.74
CA GLU A 26 -7.85 -0.92 -5.70
C GLU A 26 -7.05 -0.96 -4.40
N ALA A 27 -7.68 -1.31 -3.28
CA ALA A 27 -6.98 -1.52 -2.02
C ALA A 27 -5.91 -2.63 -2.13
N GLU A 28 -6.26 -3.76 -2.76
CA GLU A 28 -5.34 -4.89 -2.96
C GLU A 28 -4.10 -4.49 -3.77
N LYS A 29 -4.28 -3.70 -4.85
CA LYS A 29 -3.16 -3.17 -5.65
C LYS A 29 -2.22 -2.29 -4.82
N LEU A 30 -2.77 -1.50 -3.91
CA LEU A 30 -2.00 -0.62 -3.03
C LEU A 30 -1.23 -1.43 -1.98
N GLU A 31 -1.88 -2.43 -1.37
CA GLU A 31 -1.27 -3.35 -0.41
C GLU A 31 -0.13 -4.15 -1.05
N GLU A 32 -0.30 -4.67 -2.27
CA GLU A 32 0.77 -5.34 -3.01
C GLU A 32 1.98 -4.43 -3.23
N ARG A 33 1.73 -3.16 -3.58
CA ARG A 33 2.82 -2.20 -3.79
C ARG A 33 3.53 -1.89 -2.47
N ALA A 34 2.79 -1.71 -1.37
CA ALA A 34 3.37 -1.51 -0.05
C ALA A 34 4.24 -2.72 0.37
N ALA A 35 3.76 -3.94 0.12
CA ALA A 35 4.49 -5.18 0.39
C ALA A 35 5.79 -5.26 -0.43
N ARG A 36 5.76 -4.92 -1.73
CA ARG A 36 6.97 -4.86 -2.56
C ARG A 36 8.01 -3.89 -2.01
N ILE A 37 7.58 -2.69 -1.59
CA ILE A 37 8.48 -1.69 -1.01
C ILE A 37 9.11 -2.20 0.29
N ARG A 38 8.32 -2.84 1.17
CA ARG A 38 8.84 -3.44 2.41
C ARG A 38 9.79 -4.60 2.15
N ALA A 39 9.55 -5.38 1.09
CA ALA A 39 10.40 -6.50 0.70
C ALA A 39 11.77 -6.06 0.16
N ILE A 40 11.86 -4.88 -0.48
CA ILE A 40 13.15 -4.32 -0.96
C ILE A 40 14.10 -4.00 0.21
N LYS A 41 13.56 -3.71 1.40
CA LYS A 41 14.35 -3.32 2.57
C LYS A 41 14.86 -4.51 3.40
N ARG A 42 14.62 -5.76 2.97
CA ARG A 42 14.96 -6.99 3.70
C ARG A 42 16.15 -7.69 3.08
#